data_AF-A0A258ATS8-F1
#
_entry.id   AF-A0A258ATS8-F1
#
_cell.length_a   1.000
_cell.length_b   1.000
_cell.length_c   1.000
_cell.angle_alpha   90.00
_cell.angle_beta   90.00
_cell.angle_gamma   90.00
#
_symmetry.space_group_name_H-M   'P 1'
#
loop_
_entity.id
_entity.type
_entity.pdbx_description
1 polymer ?
#
loop_
_entity_poly.entity_id
_entity_poly.type
_entity_poly.pdbx_seq_one_letter_code
_entity_poly.pdbx_strand_id
1 'polypeptide(L)'
;MPAGHLVRPQKWSSILDLYDDGTNSAIWGSYEEDADRCLGVRWNDGYPSQGGNPLWYVEPDFATKNILLELLDRVNGNPSWGNLNNILTALREHQP
;
A
#
# COMPACT_ATOMS: atom_id res chain seq x y z
N MET A 1 5.64 -16.56 -1.79
CA MET A 1 4.95 -15.81 -2.87
C MET A 1 5.82 -14.60 -3.25
N PRO A 2 5.74 -14.03 -4.46
CA PRO A 2 6.56 -12.86 -4.79
C PRO A 2 6.22 -11.68 -3.87
N ALA A 3 7.24 -10.90 -3.51
CA ALA A 3 7.11 -9.67 -2.73
C ALA A 3 6.10 -8.72 -3.39
N GLY A 4 5.38 -7.93 -2.60
CA GLY A 4 4.30 -7.07 -3.11
C GLY A 4 4.79 -6.04 -4.10
N HIS A 5 5.95 -5.43 -3.85
CA HIS A 5 6.53 -4.44 -4.77
C HIS A 5 6.89 -4.99 -6.17
N LEU A 6 6.90 -6.32 -6.35
CA LEU A 6 7.10 -7.00 -7.65
C LEU A 6 5.77 -7.36 -8.34
N VAL A 7 4.65 -7.22 -7.65
CA VAL A 7 3.31 -7.53 -8.16
C VAL A 7 2.57 -6.22 -8.41
N ARG A 8 2.44 -5.82 -9.67
CA ARG A 8 1.65 -4.65 -10.07
C ARG A 8 0.21 -5.08 -10.35
N PRO A 9 -0.77 -4.77 -9.48
CA PRO A 9 -2.15 -5.16 -9.71
C PRO A 9 -2.75 -4.36 -10.88
N GLN A 10 -3.32 -5.05 -11.87
CA GLN A 10 -3.79 -4.46 -13.12
C GLN A 10 -4.83 -3.33 -12.95
N LYS A 11 -5.63 -3.40 -11.87
CA LYS A 11 -6.65 -2.39 -11.55
C LYS A 11 -6.08 -1.10 -10.96
N TRP A 12 -4.78 -1.03 -10.69
CA TRP A 12 -4.15 0.12 -10.07
C TRP A 12 -3.30 0.88 -11.08
N SER A 13 -3.37 2.21 -11.01
CA SER A 13 -2.54 3.11 -11.80
C SER A 13 -1.95 4.19 -10.89
N SER A 14 -1.00 4.98 -11.40
CA SER A 14 -0.33 6.04 -10.64
C SER A 14 0.12 5.53 -9.27
N ILE A 15 0.94 4.47 -9.22
CA ILE A 15 1.29 3.78 -7.98
C ILE A 15 2.54 4.41 -7.34
N LEU A 16 2.48 4.67 -6.03
CA LEU A 16 3.65 4.82 -5.17
C LEU A 16 3.79 3.57 -4.31
N ASP A 17 4.96 2.93 -4.35
CA ASP A 17 5.31 1.90 -3.37
C ASP A 17 5.58 2.56 -2.01
N LEU A 18 4.81 2.18 -0.98
CA LEU A 18 4.94 2.75 0.37
C LEU A 18 5.79 1.85 1.26
N TYR A 19 5.44 0.57 1.31
CA TYR A 19 5.94 -0.38 2.29
C TYR A 19 5.94 -1.82 1.73
N ASP A 20 6.96 -2.59 2.07
CA ASP A 20 7.03 -4.04 1.88
C ASP A 20 8.05 -4.66 2.88
N ASP A 21 7.57 -5.46 3.82
CA ASP A 21 8.43 -6.24 4.74
C ASP A 21 8.60 -7.71 4.32
N GLY A 22 8.09 -8.08 3.14
CA GLY A 22 8.04 -9.45 2.65
C GLY A 22 6.77 -10.21 3.05
N THR A 23 6.04 -9.76 4.07
CA THR A 23 4.75 -10.32 4.51
C THR A 23 3.60 -9.39 4.14
N ASN A 24 3.68 -8.12 4.48
CA ASN A 24 2.70 -7.09 4.19
C ASN A 24 3.29 -6.07 3.22
N SER A 25 2.47 -5.59 2.31
CA SER A 25 2.85 -4.56 1.36
C SER A 25 1.75 -3.52 1.25
N ALA A 26 2.15 -2.26 1.05
CA ALA A 26 1.24 -1.14 0.90
C ALA A 26 1.65 -0.23 -0.27
N ILE A 27 0.65 0.26 -1.00
CA ILE A 27 0.78 1.19 -2.11
C ILE A 27 -0.19 2.36 -1.94
N TRP A 28 0.15 3.49 -2.57
CA TRP A 28 -0.75 4.62 -2.73
C TRP A 28 -0.99 4.86 -4.22
N GLY A 29 -2.24 4.76 -4.67
CA GLY A 29 -2.54 4.85 -6.10
C GLY A 29 -4.02 4.95 -6.43
N SER A 30 -4.32 5.10 -7.71
CA SER A 30 -5.69 5.15 -8.21
C SER A 30 -6.20 3.74 -8.48
N TYR A 31 -7.37 3.40 -7.94
CA TYR A 31 -8.02 2.11 -8.16
C TYR A 31 -9.13 2.25 -9.20
N GLU A 32 -9.17 1.40 -10.23
CA GLU A 32 -10.20 1.40 -11.29
C GLU A 32 -10.46 2.78 -11.93
N GLU A 33 -9.37 3.51 -12.21
CA GLU A 33 -9.39 4.85 -12.84
C GLU A 33 -10.03 5.96 -11.98
N ASP A 34 -10.15 5.75 -10.66
CA ASP A 34 -10.59 6.80 -9.75
C ASP A 34 -9.60 7.99 -9.75
N ALA A 35 -10.15 9.20 -9.69
CA ALA A 35 -9.39 10.45 -9.71
C ALA A 35 -8.58 10.61 -8.42
N ASP A 36 -9.14 10.16 -7.30
CA ASP A 36 -8.49 10.21 -6.00
C ASP A 36 -7.68 8.93 -5.75
N ARG A 37 -6.47 9.12 -5.22
CA ARG A 37 -5.64 7.99 -4.80
C ARG A 37 -6.11 7.48 -3.45
N CYS A 38 -5.95 6.18 -3.26
CA CYS A 38 -6.31 5.48 -2.03
C CYS A 38 -5.20 4.52 -1.60
N LEU A 39 -5.35 4.00 -0.38
CA LEU A 39 -4.44 3.03 0.21
C LEU A 39 -4.78 1.63 -0.28
N GLY A 40 -3.84 1.01 -0.99
CA GLY A 40 -3.87 -0.39 -1.35
C GLY A 40 -2.97 -1.20 -0.43
N VAL A 41 -3.47 -2.34 0.06
CA VAL A 41 -2.66 -3.25 0.87
C VAL A 41 -2.75 -4.68 0.35
N ARG A 42 -1.71 -5.47 0.63
CA ARG A 42 -1.61 -6.88 0.30
C ARG A 42 -0.92 -7.63 1.42
N TRP A 43 -1.50 -8.75 1.82
CA TRP A 43 -0.86 -9.68 2.74
C TRP A 43 -0.42 -10.94 1.97
N ASN A 44 0.89 -11.14 1.89
CA ASN A 44 1.52 -12.21 1.11
C ASN A 44 1.22 -13.61 1.65
N ASP A 45 0.71 -13.77 2.87
CA ASP A 45 0.31 -15.09 3.40
C ASP A 45 -1.13 -15.50 2.99
N GLY A 46 -1.80 -14.70 2.16
CA GLY A 46 -2.92 -15.19 1.36
C GLY A 46 -4.32 -14.71 1.73
N TYR A 47 -4.46 -13.57 2.41
CA TYR A 47 -5.78 -12.96 2.60
C TYR A 47 -5.80 -11.44 2.29
N PRO A 48 -6.73 -10.96 1.45
CA PRO A 48 -7.63 -11.71 0.59
C PRO A 48 -6.86 -12.45 -0.52
N SER A 49 -7.40 -13.57 -1.01
CA SER A 49 -6.81 -14.31 -2.13
C SER A 49 -7.84 -14.81 -3.12
N GLN A 50 -7.40 -15.04 -4.36
CA GLN A 50 -8.17 -15.68 -5.40
C GLN A 50 -7.33 -16.78 -6.05
N GLY A 51 -7.85 -18.01 -6.04
CA GLY A 51 -7.14 -19.18 -6.56
C GLY A 51 -5.77 -19.40 -5.89
N GLY A 52 -5.65 -19.08 -4.59
CA GLY A 52 -4.38 -19.19 -3.85
C GLY A 52 -3.38 -18.04 -4.06
N ASN A 53 -3.74 -17.01 -4.85
CA ASN A 53 -2.90 -15.85 -5.06
C ASN A 53 -3.38 -14.67 -4.21
N PRO A 54 -2.53 -14.04 -3.38
CA PRO A 54 -2.91 -12.89 -2.59
C PRO A 54 -3.24 -11.70 -3.48
N LEU A 55 -4.31 -11.01 -3.10
CA LEU A 55 -4.84 -9.86 -3.82
C LEU A 55 -4.48 -8.57 -3.10
N TRP A 56 -4.42 -7.51 -3.89
CA TRP A 56 -4.46 -6.15 -3.40
C TRP A 56 -5.91 -5.74 -3.15
N TYR A 57 -6.17 -5.09 -2.02
CA TYR A 57 -7.47 -4.50 -1.71
C TYR A 57 -7.31 -3.07 -1.23
N VAL A 58 -8.37 -2.30 -1.37
CA VAL A 58 -8.46 -0.91 -0.90
C VAL A 58 -8.84 -0.93 0.58
N GLU A 59 -8.06 -0.24 1.41
CA GLU A 59 -8.41 -0.02 2.81
C GLU A 59 -9.53 1.04 2.93
N PRO A 60 -10.44 0.90 3.92
CA PRO A 60 -11.43 1.94 4.18
C PRO A 60 -10.78 3.27 4.54
N ASP A 61 -11.36 4.36 4.04
CA ASP A 61 -10.84 5.72 4.20
C ASP A 61 -10.57 6.09 5.68
N PHE A 62 -11.46 5.72 6.60
CA PHE A 62 -11.31 6.01 8.03
C PHE A 62 -10.09 5.33 8.68
N ALA A 63 -9.57 4.26 8.09
CA ALA A 63 -8.40 3.53 8.59
C ALA A 63 -7.09 4.06 7.97
N THR A 64 -7.16 4.61 6.76
CA THR A 64 -6.03 5.04 5.94
C THR A 64 -5.01 5.88 6.72
N LYS A 65 -5.44 6.97 7.37
CA LYS A 65 -4.53 7.85 8.11
C LYS A 65 -3.70 7.12 9.16
N ASN A 66 -4.34 6.26 9.96
CA ASN A 66 -3.66 5.55 11.04
C ASN A 66 -2.67 4.54 10.49
N ILE A 67 -3.03 3.86 9.39
CA ILE A 67 -2.13 2.93 8.71
C ILE A 67 -0.91 3.70 8.16
N LEU A 68 -1.12 4.83 7.47
CA LEU A 68 -0.02 5.63 6.93
C LEU A 68 0.95 6.13 8.01
N LEU A 69 0.44 6.51 9.19
CA LEU A 69 1.28 6.92 10.34
C LEU A 69 2.08 5.74 10.92
N GLU A 70 1.49 4.55 11.00
CA GLU A 70 2.20 3.33 11.39
C GLU A 70 3.30 2.95 10.38
N LEU A 71 3.01 3.05 9.08
CA LEU A 71 4.01 2.81 8.04
C LEU A 71 5.15 3.83 8.11
N LEU A 72 4.85 5.09 8.42
CA LEU A 72 5.85 6.13 8.62
C LEU A 72 6.81 5.76 9.76
N ASP A 73 6.29 5.32 10.91
CA ASP A 73 7.10 4.90 12.05
C ASP A 73 7.99 3.69 11.71
N ARG A 74 7.40 2.67 11.07
CA ARG A 74 8.13 1.46 10.65
C ARG A 74 9.25 1.74 9.67
N VAL A 75 8.99 2.55 8.64
CA VAL A 75 10.00 2.90 7.63
C VAL A 75 11.06 3.83 8.20
N ASN A 76 10.70 4.69 9.16
CA ASN A 76 11.68 5.49 9.88
C ASN A 76 12.61 4.63 10.75
N GLY A 77 12.08 3.57 11.38
CA GLY A 77 12.86 2.58 12.13
C GLY A 77 13.67 1.62 11.25
N ASN A 78 13.18 1.30 10.05
CA ASN A 78 13.87 0.46 9.07
C ASN A 78 13.61 0.93 7.63
N PRO A 79 14.49 1.80 7.09
CA PRO A 79 14.32 2.36 5.74
C PRO A 79 14.34 1.34 4.61
N SER A 80 14.82 0.12 4.83
CA SER A 80 14.81 -0.93 3.81
C SER A 80 13.42 -1.47 3.49
N TRP A 81 12.43 -1.23 4.36
CA TRP A 81 11.06 -1.70 4.20
C TRP A 81 10.17 -0.78 3.39
N GLY A 82 10.64 0.38 2.90
CA GLY A 82 9.75 1.27 2.19
C GLY A 82 10.35 2.60 1.75
N ASN A 83 9.49 3.51 1.36
CA ASN A 83 9.88 4.83 0.88
C ASN A 83 9.20 5.93 1.71
N LEU A 84 9.99 6.58 2.57
CA LEU A 84 9.53 7.63 3.47
C LEU A 84 8.88 8.80 2.72
N ASN A 85 9.42 9.22 1.58
CA ASN A 85 8.90 10.33 0.80
C ASN A 85 7.54 10.00 0.17
N ASN A 86 7.35 8.75 -0.24
CA ASN A 86 6.07 8.29 -0.77
C ASN A 86 5.00 8.26 0.33
N ILE A 87 5.35 7.81 1.54
CA ILE A 87 4.44 7.82 2.70
C ILE A 87 4.05 9.26 3.08
N LEU A 88 5.02 10.18 3.11
CA LEU A 88 4.75 11.59 3.37
C LEU A 88 3.87 12.23 2.27
N THR A 89 4.03 11.80 1.01
CA THR A 89 3.16 12.20 -0.09
C THR A 89 1.73 11.71 0.13
N ALA A 90 1.55 10.42 0.44
CA ALA A 90 0.24 9.84 0.73
C ALA A 90 -0.46 10.53 1.93
N LEU A 91 0.29 10.83 2.99
CA LEU A 91 -0.23 11.56 4.16
C LEU A 91 -0.69 12.98 3.82
N ARG A 92 -0.03 13.66 2.88
CA ARG A 92 -0.44 15.00 2.41
C ARG A 92 -1.67 14.93 1.53
N GLU A 93 -1.74 13.95 0.63
CA GLU A 93 -2.88 13.78 -0.29
C GLU A 93 -4.16 13.33 0.43
N HIS A 94 -4.05 12.55 1.51
CA HIS A 94 -5.20 12.11 2.31
C HIS A 94 -5.71 13.18 3.30
N GLN A 95 -5.04 14.34 3.44
CA GLN A 95 -5.58 15.42 4.26
C GLN A 95 -6.82 16.04 3.58
N PRO A 96 -7.95 16.22 4.30
CA PRO A 96 -9.13 16.89 3.77
C PRO A 96 -8.90 18.38 3.52
#